data_AF-A0A7S2GXU9-F1
#
_entry.id   AF-A0A7S2GXU9-F1
#
_cell.length_a   1.000
_cell.length_b   1.000
_cell.length_c   1.000
_cell.angle_alpha   90.00
_cell.angle_beta   90.00
_cell.angle_gamma   90.00
#
_symmetry.space_group_name_H-M   'P 1'
#
loop_
_entity.id
_entity.type
_entity.pdbx_description
1 polymer ?
#
loop_
_entity_poly.entity_id
_entity_poly.type
_entity_poly.pdbx_seq_one_letter_code
_entity_poly.pdbx_strand_id
1 'polypeptide(L)'
;MIRGQSLALLHIAHDGGVEQQCEIVTGVFALLVQAFLAVSVICVLLYKRYAESPRRTLTIWFMDVSKQCFAMALQHLVNIGLALLFARKGAEAGECIWYITNFTITVICGLLILAGYMRLHTFLVKRYELTWLRSGEYGDPPRWPVWFVQMLLWCFVCCAEKFITASVVILPLHEQIDHVIKHVEAPFASSPRLELVLVMVVLPVLLNALFAWIVDNLIKDPDWKGH
;
A
#
# COMPACT_ATOMS: atom_id res chain seq x y z
N MET A 1 -22.37 25.13 57.62
CA MET A 1 -20.93 25.41 57.81
C MET A 1 -20.17 24.22 57.25
N ILE A 2 -19.47 24.40 56.11
CA ILE A 2 -18.34 23.61 55.58
C ILE A 2 -18.68 22.13 55.23
N ARG A 3 -18.92 21.66 53.99
CA ARG A 3 -18.25 21.87 52.68
C ARG A 3 -16.75 21.55 52.74
N GLY A 4 -16.32 20.32 52.38
CA GLY A 4 -14.94 20.11 51.90
C GLY A 4 -14.18 18.86 52.34
N GLN A 5 -14.70 17.65 52.11
CA GLN A 5 -13.87 16.43 52.21
C GLN A 5 -13.84 15.56 50.93
N SER A 6 -14.37 16.05 49.81
CA SER A 6 -14.25 15.36 48.51
C SER A 6 -13.29 16.06 47.54
N LEU A 7 -12.47 17.01 48.01
CA LEU A 7 -11.65 17.91 47.18
C LEU A 7 -10.16 17.93 47.55
N ALA A 8 -9.63 16.86 48.13
CA ALA A 8 -8.22 16.78 48.55
C ALA A 8 -7.38 15.76 47.74
N LEU A 9 -7.99 15.05 46.79
CA LEU A 9 -7.29 14.11 45.89
C LEU A 9 -7.19 14.61 44.45
N LEU A 10 -7.67 15.82 44.16
CA LEU A 10 -7.70 16.40 42.81
C LEU A 10 -6.55 17.37 42.51
N HIS A 11 -5.51 17.47 43.36
CA HIS A 11 -4.48 18.51 43.17
C HIS A 11 -3.07 18.20 43.70
N ILE A 12 -2.56 16.98 43.53
CA ILE A 12 -1.12 16.75 43.64
C ILE A 12 -0.64 15.94 42.42
N ALA A 13 0.13 16.63 41.57
CA ALA A 13 0.93 16.17 40.42
C ALA A 13 0.12 15.67 39.21
N HIS A 14 0.03 16.30 38.04
CA HIS A 14 0.94 17.21 37.31
C HIS A 14 2.43 16.92 37.54
N ASP A 15 2.87 15.77 37.05
CA ASP A 15 4.17 15.67 36.38
C ASP A 15 4.23 14.45 35.46
N GLY A 16 4.64 14.70 34.21
CA GLY A 16 5.37 13.72 33.39
C GLY A 16 4.55 12.65 32.68
N GLY A 17 4.12 12.96 31.45
CA GLY A 17 3.76 11.94 30.47
C GLY A 17 2.44 12.24 29.77
N VAL A 18 2.47 13.14 28.79
CA VAL A 18 1.53 12.98 27.68
C VAL A 18 1.88 11.61 27.09
N GLU A 19 1.11 10.58 27.42
CA GLU A 19 0.96 9.45 26.51
C GLU A 19 0.40 10.06 25.23
N GLN A 20 1.30 10.46 24.33
CA GLN A 20 0.97 10.61 22.93
C GLN A 20 0.71 9.19 22.47
N GLN A 21 -0.51 8.70 22.74
CA GLN A 21 -1.09 7.62 21.98
C GLN A 21 -1.02 8.09 20.54
N CYS A 22 -0.08 7.52 19.79
CA CYS A 22 0.06 7.73 18.36
C CYS A 22 -1.19 7.12 17.72
N GLU A 23 -2.27 7.89 17.64
CA GLU A 23 -3.40 7.52 16.79
C GLU A 23 -2.95 7.66 15.33
N ILE A 24 -2.32 6.61 14.81
CA ILE A 24 -1.96 6.47 13.38
C ILE A 24 -3.22 6.47 12.49
N VAL A 25 -4.42 6.34 13.06
CA VAL A 25 -5.65 6.03 12.33
C VAL A 25 -6.53 7.26 12.04
N THR A 26 -6.33 8.41 12.69
CA THR A 26 -7.30 9.53 12.59
C THR A 26 -6.65 10.91 12.67
N GLY A 27 -6.59 11.64 11.55
CA GLY A 27 -6.18 13.05 11.56
C GLY A 27 -5.91 13.66 10.20
N VAL A 28 -5.95 15.00 10.15
CA VAL A 28 -5.65 15.78 8.93
C VAL A 28 -4.24 15.47 8.40
N PHE A 29 -3.28 15.25 9.29
CA PHE A 29 -1.91 14.88 8.91
C PHE A 29 -1.85 13.57 8.11
N ALA A 30 -2.53 12.51 8.57
CA ALA A 30 -2.57 11.23 7.87
C ALA A 30 -3.22 11.37 6.48
N LEU A 31 -4.30 12.15 6.38
CA LEU A 31 -4.95 12.45 5.10
C LEU A 31 -4.01 13.20 4.14
N LEU A 32 -3.27 14.20 4.64
CA LEU A 32 -2.29 14.95 3.84
C LEU A 32 -1.17 14.05 3.32
N VAL A 33 -0.65 13.15 4.16
CA VAL A 33 0.37 12.16 3.74
C VAL A 33 -0.19 11.24 2.68
N GLN A 34 -1.40 10.69 2.86
CA GLN A 34 -2.04 9.82 1.86
C GLN A 34 -2.26 10.55 0.52
N ALA A 35 -2.75 11.79 0.55
CA ALA A 35 -2.93 12.60 -0.65
C ALA A 35 -1.59 12.86 -1.35
N PHE A 36 -0.55 13.18 -0.60
CA PHE A 36 0.79 13.39 -1.13
C PHE A 36 1.37 12.13 -1.79
N LEU A 37 1.21 10.96 -1.16
CA LEU A 37 1.64 9.67 -1.73
C LEU A 37 0.87 9.37 -3.03
N ALA A 38 -0.45 9.57 -3.04
CA ALA A 38 -1.27 9.35 -4.23
C ALA A 38 -0.85 10.25 -5.40
N VAL A 39 -0.64 11.55 -5.15
CA VAL A 39 -0.15 12.50 -6.16
C VAL A 39 1.22 12.08 -6.67
N SER A 40 2.13 11.67 -5.78
CA SER A 40 3.48 11.23 -6.15
C SER A 40 3.45 10.04 -7.11
N VAL A 41 2.58 9.06 -6.85
CA VAL A 41 2.38 7.89 -7.74
C VAL A 41 1.84 8.32 -9.10
N ILE A 42 0.84 9.21 -9.14
CA ILE A 42 0.27 9.70 -10.41
C ILE A 42 1.34 10.44 -11.22
N CYS A 43 2.15 11.28 -10.59
CA CYS A 43 3.26 11.98 -11.24
C CYS A 43 4.27 10.99 -11.87
N VAL A 44 4.62 9.92 -11.15
CA VAL A 44 5.52 8.87 -11.64
C VAL A 44 4.92 8.15 -12.85
N LEU A 45 3.63 7.83 -12.84
CA LEU A 45 2.94 7.17 -13.96
C LEU A 45 2.75 8.09 -15.17
N LEU A 46 2.55 9.39 -14.95
CA LEU A 46 2.53 10.40 -16.01
C LEU A 46 3.91 10.54 -16.67
N TYR A 47 4.97 10.62 -15.87
CA TYR A 47 6.34 10.65 -16.37
C TYR A 47 6.65 9.37 -17.16
N LYS A 48 6.26 8.20 -16.64
CA LYS A 48 6.39 6.92 -17.33
C LYS A 48 5.76 6.97 -18.72
N ARG A 49 4.50 7.37 -18.81
CA ARG A 49 3.79 7.50 -20.09
C ARG A 49 4.49 8.45 -21.05
N TYR A 50 5.02 9.58 -20.55
CA TYR A 50 5.78 10.51 -21.37
C TYR A 50 7.02 9.83 -21.97
N ALA A 51 7.72 9.01 -21.20
CA ALA A 51 8.91 8.26 -21.62
C ALA A 51 8.61 7.00 -22.46
N GLU A 52 7.36 6.52 -22.53
CA GLU A 52 6.98 5.35 -23.32
C GLU A 52 7.10 5.58 -24.83
N SER A 53 7.69 4.60 -25.53
CA SER A 53 7.75 4.53 -26.99
C SER A 53 7.44 3.09 -27.47
N PRO A 54 6.39 2.86 -28.30
CA PRO A 54 5.34 3.80 -28.67
C PRO A 54 4.44 4.15 -27.47
N ARG A 55 3.98 5.40 -27.42
CA ARG A 55 3.18 5.92 -26.31
C ARG A 55 1.75 5.39 -26.37
N ARG A 56 1.22 4.87 -25.26
CA ARG A 56 -0.20 4.47 -25.14
C ARG A 56 -1.13 5.68 -25.36
N THR A 57 -2.26 5.46 -26.01
CA THR A 57 -3.34 6.47 -26.09
C THR A 57 -3.79 6.86 -24.69
N LEU A 58 -4.31 8.08 -24.52
CA LEU A 58 -4.74 8.55 -23.20
C LEU A 58 -5.85 7.68 -22.61
N THR A 59 -6.75 7.16 -23.45
CA THR A 59 -7.86 6.29 -23.03
C THR A 59 -7.36 4.99 -22.43
N ILE A 60 -6.46 4.28 -23.12
CA ILE A 60 -5.90 3.00 -22.66
C ILE A 60 -5.06 3.20 -21.41
N TRP A 61 -4.23 4.24 -21.40
CA TRP A 61 -3.45 4.59 -20.21
C TRP A 61 -4.35 4.90 -19.01
N PHE A 62 -5.43 5.68 -19.20
CA PHE A 62 -6.38 5.98 -18.13
C PHE A 62 -7.09 4.72 -17.63
N MET A 63 -7.45 3.80 -18.53
CA MET A 63 -8.00 2.49 -18.17
C MET A 63 -7.01 1.65 -17.34
N ASP A 64 -5.73 1.62 -17.70
CA ASP A 64 -4.70 0.91 -16.92
C ASP A 64 -4.41 1.54 -15.56
N VAL A 65 -4.29 2.87 -15.51
CA VAL A 65 -4.03 3.59 -14.26
C VAL A 65 -5.23 3.54 -13.33
N SER A 66 -6.46 3.67 -13.84
CA SER A 66 -7.67 3.55 -13.00
C SER A 66 -7.80 2.16 -12.37
N LYS A 67 -7.46 1.07 -13.06
CA LYS A 67 -7.38 -0.28 -12.44
C LYS A 67 -6.47 -0.30 -11.22
N GLN A 68 -5.30 0.34 -11.32
CA GLN A 68 -4.35 0.44 -10.21
C GLN A 68 -4.89 1.29 -9.07
N CYS A 69 -5.54 2.42 -9.38
CA CYS A 69 -6.16 3.27 -8.36
C CYS A 69 -7.27 2.53 -7.58
N PHE A 70 -8.15 1.81 -8.26
CA PHE A 70 -9.19 1.01 -7.60
C PHE A 70 -8.59 -0.10 -6.74
N ALA A 71 -7.57 -0.81 -7.23
CA ALA A 71 -6.88 -1.84 -6.46
C ALA A 71 -6.20 -1.25 -5.22
N MET A 72 -5.48 -0.13 -5.35
CA MET A 72 -4.80 0.54 -4.23
C MET A 72 -5.79 1.03 -3.16
N ALA A 73 -6.93 1.61 -3.58
CA ALA A 73 -7.98 2.02 -2.65
C ALA A 73 -8.57 0.83 -1.89
N LEU A 74 -8.85 -0.27 -2.58
CA LEU A 74 -9.38 -1.47 -1.93
C LEU A 74 -8.34 -2.13 -1.01
N GLN A 75 -7.08 -2.21 -1.44
CA GLN A 75 -5.97 -2.70 -0.62
C GLN A 75 -5.75 -1.83 0.63
N HIS A 76 -5.94 -0.52 0.54
CA HIS A 76 -5.87 0.35 1.71
C HIS A 76 -6.93 -0.03 2.76
N LEU A 77 -8.17 -0.26 2.33
CA LEU A 77 -9.25 -0.74 3.20
C LEU A 77 -8.95 -2.12 3.79
N VAL A 78 -8.42 -3.04 2.99
CA VAL A 78 -8.00 -4.38 3.46
C VAL A 78 -6.89 -4.26 4.50
N ASN A 79 -5.88 -3.42 4.28
CA ASN A 79 -4.80 -3.22 5.24
C ASN A 79 -5.29 -2.65 6.57
N ILE A 80 -6.24 -1.69 6.55
CA ILE A 80 -6.89 -1.21 7.76
C ILE A 80 -7.65 -2.35 8.45
N GLY A 81 -8.43 -3.13 7.69
CA GLY A 81 -9.18 -4.27 8.24
C GLY A 81 -8.26 -5.32 8.87
N LEU A 82 -7.14 -5.66 8.21
CA LEU A 82 -6.13 -6.57 8.73
C LEU A 82 -5.48 -6.03 10.00
N ALA A 83 -5.16 -4.73 10.05
CA ALA A 83 -4.62 -4.10 11.25
C ALA A 83 -5.59 -4.19 12.44
N LEU A 84 -6.90 -4.01 12.20
CA LEU A 84 -7.93 -4.14 13.25
C LEU A 84 -8.12 -5.60 13.71
N LEU A 85 -8.06 -6.56 12.79
CA LEU A 85 -8.25 -7.98 13.11
C LEU A 85 -7.02 -8.61 13.79
N PHE A 86 -5.82 -8.16 13.40
CA PHE A 86 -4.55 -8.74 13.83
C PHE A 86 -3.74 -7.81 14.73
N ALA A 87 -4.37 -6.80 15.33
CA ALA A 87 -3.76 -5.97 16.36
C ALA A 87 -3.29 -6.85 17.54
N ARG A 88 -2.01 -7.22 17.55
CA ARG A 88 -1.41 -7.95 18.66
C ARG A 88 -0.86 -6.96 19.67
N LYS A 89 -1.27 -7.13 20.93
CA LYS A 89 -0.69 -6.40 22.05
C LYS A 89 0.61 -7.10 22.46
N GLY A 90 1.70 -6.34 22.58
CA GLY A 90 2.98 -6.84 23.09
C GLY A 90 4.14 -6.85 22.10
N ALA A 91 4.06 -6.15 20.96
CA ALA A 91 5.24 -5.87 20.14
C ALA A 91 6.25 -5.02 20.92
N GLU A 92 7.53 -5.36 20.86
CA GLU A 92 8.61 -4.61 21.49
C GLU A 92 9.08 -3.43 20.65
N ALA A 93 8.96 -3.53 19.32
CA ALA A 93 9.32 -2.45 18.41
C ALA A 93 8.19 -1.43 18.25
N GLY A 94 8.56 -0.19 17.92
CA GLY A 94 7.63 0.91 17.73
C GLY A 94 6.70 0.74 16.52
N GLU A 95 5.56 1.43 16.56
CA GLU A 95 4.53 1.36 15.52
C GLU A 95 5.02 1.89 14.17
N CYS A 96 5.91 2.90 14.18
CA CYS A 96 6.47 3.49 12.97
C CYS A 96 7.32 2.47 12.21
N ILE A 97 8.31 1.87 12.88
CA ILE A 97 9.16 0.85 12.25
C ILE A 97 8.36 -0.38 11.81
N TRP A 98 7.34 -0.77 12.58
CA TRP A 98 6.41 -1.84 12.18
C TRP A 98 5.62 -1.50 10.92
N TYR A 99 5.10 -0.28 10.82
CA TYR A 99 4.37 0.19 9.65
C TYR A 99 5.22 0.07 8.38
N ILE A 100 6.44 0.63 8.38
CA ILE A 100 7.28 0.59 7.16
C ILE A 100 7.77 -0.82 6.86
N THR A 101 8.00 -1.64 7.89
CA THR A 101 8.40 -3.04 7.70
C THR A 101 7.28 -3.82 7.04
N ASN A 102 6.06 -3.75 7.57
CA ASN A 102 4.90 -4.39 6.98
C ASN A 102 4.65 -3.91 5.54
N PHE A 103 4.74 -2.59 5.33
CA PHE A 103 4.59 -2.01 4.00
C PHE A 103 5.68 -2.49 3.03
N THR A 104 6.93 -2.59 3.47
CA THR A 104 8.05 -3.07 2.66
C THR A 104 7.90 -4.54 2.30
N ILE A 105 7.57 -5.40 3.27
CA ILE A 105 7.28 -6.83 3.03
C ILE A 105 6.14 -6.95 2.01
N THR A 106 5.08 -6.17 2.20
CA THR A 106 3.92 -6.13 1.31
C THR A 106 4.28 -5.71 -0.11
N VAL A 107 5.16 -4.72 -0.29
CA VAL A 107 5.62 -4.30 -1.63
C VAL A 107 6.45 -5.41 -2.27
N ILE A 108 7.39 -6.01 -1.54
CA ILE A 108 8.28 -7.06 -2.07
C ILE A 108 7.47 -8.32 -2.45
N CYS A 109 6.71 -8.88 -1.50
CA CYS A 109 5.88 -10.06 -1.72
C CYS A 109 4.82 -9.78 -2.79
N GLY A 110 4.21 -8.59 -2.76
CA GLY A 110 3.22 -8.19 -3.74
C GLY A 110 3.76 -8.17 -5.16
N LEU A 111 4.94 -7.60 -5.38
CA LEU A 111 5.56 -7.61 -6.71
C LEU A 111 5.88 -9.03 -7.19
N LEU A 112 6.37 -9.91 -6.32
CA LEU A 112 6.68 -11.30 -6.67
C LEU A 112 5.40 -12.09 -7.03
N ILE A 113 4.37 -12.01 -6.18
CA ILE A 113 3.11 -12.73 -6.36
C ILE A 113 2.38 -12.20 -7.59
N LEU A 114 2.27 -10.88 -7.77
CA LEU A 114 1.59 -10.28 -8.92
C LEU A 114 2.34 -10.56 -10.23
N ALA A 115 3.67 -10.57 -10.24
CA ALA A 115 4.44 -10.96 -11.42
C ALA A 115 4.22 -12.44 -11.78
N GLY A 116 4.19 -13.33 -10.78
CA GLY A 116 3.86 -14.75 -10.97
C GLY A 116 2.45 -14.95 -11.52
N TYR A 117 1.47 -14.25 -10.93
CA TYR A 117 0.09 -14.23 -11.40
C TYR A 117 0.00 -13.76 -12.85
N MET A 118 0.62 -12.63 -13.20
CA MET A 118 0.52 -12.09 -14.57
C MET A 118 1.15 -13.01 -15.62
N ARG A 119 2.22 -13.73 -15.27
CA ARG A 119 2.77 -14.79 -16.14
C ARG A 119 1.77 -15.93 -16.35
N LEU A 120 1.19 -16.45 -15.27
CA LEU A 120 0.18 -17.51 -15.34
C LEU A 120 -1.06 -17.06 -16.10
N HIS A 121 -1.59 -15.88 -15.77
CA HIS A 121 -2.74 -15.27 -16.43
C HIS A 121 -2.51 -15.12 -17.94
N THR A 122 -1.36 -14.57 -18.35
CA THR A 122 -1.04 -14.41 -19.78
C THR A 122 -0.93 -15.75 -20.49
N PHE A 123 -0.33 -16.76 -19.84
CA PHE A 123 -0.27 -18.13 -20.37
C PHE A 123 -1.68 -18.72 -20.57
N LEU A 124 -2.55 -18.62 -19.56
CA LEU A 124 -3.92 -19.16 -19.62
C LEU A 124 -4.76 -18.42 -20.67
N VAL A 125 -4.69 -17.09 -20.71
CA VAL A 125 -5.41 -16.27 -21.69
C VAL A 125 -5.01 -16.64 -23.12
N LYS A 126 -3.71 -16.86 -23.38
CA LYS A 126 -3.23 -17.32 -24.69
C LYS A 126 -3.65 -18.76 -24.98
N ARG A 127 -3.59 -19.65 -23.99
CA ARG A 127 -3.91 -21.08 -24.16
C ARG A 127 -5.39 -21.36 -24.44
N TYR A 128 -6.27 -20.55 -23.85
CA TYR A 128 -7.74 -20.68 -23.97
C TYR A 128 -8.36 -19.59 -24.85
N GLU A 129 -7.55 -18.79 -25.53
CA GLU A 129 -7.97 -17.72 -26.45
C GLU A 129 -8.98 -16.72 -25.83
N LEU A 130 -8.80 -16.39 -24.55
CA LEU A 130 -9.67 -15.49 -23.80
C LEU A 130 -9.35 -14.02 -24.10
N THR A 131 -9.56 -13.58 -25.35
CA THR A 131 -9.18 -12.25 -25.86
C THR A 131 -9.66 -11.08 -24.97
N TRP A 132 -10.86 -11.19 -24.42
CA TRP A 132 -11.50 -10.25 -23.48
C TRP A 132 -10.72 -10.03 -22.17
N LEU A 133 -9.89 -10.99 -21.76
CA LEU A 133 -9.06 -10.91 -20.56
C LEU A 133 -7.61 -10.53 -20.85
N ARG A 134 -7.24 -10.26 -22.10
CA ARG A 134 -5.88 -9.82 -22.42
C ARG A 134 -5.58 -8.50 -21.73
N SER A 135 -4.64 -8.52 -20.79
CA SER A 135 -4.33 -7.34 -19.98
C SER A 135 -3.82 -6.20 -20.86
N GLY A 136 -4.37 -5.00 -20.64
CA GLY A 136 -4.01 -3.79 -21.39
C GLY A 136 -4.69 -3.67 -22.76
N GLU A 137 -5.50 -4.66 -23.16
CA GLU A 137 -6.28 -4.66 -24.39
C GLU A 137 -7.77 -4.52 -24.05
N TYR A 138 -8.44 -3.57 -24.71
CA TYR A 138 -9.83 -3.20 -24.42
C TYR A 138 -10.73 -3.22 -25.67
N GLY A 139 -10.16 -3.57 -26.83
CA GLY A 139 -10.83 -3.54 -28.12
C GLY A 139 -10.66 -2.21 -28.86
N ASP A 140 -11.08 -2.20 -30.13
CA ASP A 140 -11.03 -1.05 -31.02
C ASP A 140 -12.43 -0.75 -31.58
N PRO A 141 -13.13 0.29 -31.08
CA PRO A 141 -12.72 1.23 -30.03
C PRO A 141 -12.75 0.63 -28.60
N PRO A 142 -12.04 1.22 -27.61
CA PRO A 142 -11.96 0.70 -26.24
C PRO A 142 -13.33 0.54 -25.55
N ARG A 143 -13.59 -0.65 -25.00
CA ARG A 143 -14.88 -1.03 -24.41
C ARG A 143 -14.82 -1.06 -22.87
N TRP A 144 -15.62 -0.21 -22.23
CA TRP A 144 -15.73 -0.13 -20.76
C TRP A 144 -16.09 -1.44 -20.04
N PRO A 145 -16.96 -2.33 -20.57
CA PRO A 145 -17.25 -3.61 -19.91
C PRO A 145 -16.03 -4.54 -19.84
N VAL A 146 -15.17 -4.52 -20.86
CA VAL A 146 -13.92 -5.30 -20.88
C VAL A 146 -12.98 -4.79 -19.81
N TRP A 147 -12.81 -3.47 -19.74
CA TRP A 147 -12.05 -2.82 -18.66
C TRP A 147 -12.58 -3.19 -17.29
N PHE A 148 -13.89 -3.15 -17.07
CA PHE A 148 -14.49 -3.41 -15.76
C PHE A 148 -14.23 -4.84 -15.27
N VAL A 149 -14.33 -5.84 -16.15
CA VAL A 149 -13.99 -7.23 -15.80
C VAL A 149 -12.50 -7.36 -15.45
N GLN A 150 -11.61 -6.79 -16.26
CA GLN A 150 -10.17 -6.79 -15.96
C GLN A 150 -9.86 -6.05 -14.65
N MET A 151 -10.56 -4.95 -14.37
CA MET A 151 -10.42 -4.18 -13.14
C MET A 151 -10.85 -5.00 -11.92
N LEU A 152 -12.00 -5.68 -11.98
CA LEU A 152 -12.49 -6.52 -10.88
C LEU A 152 -11.54 -7.68 -10.59
N LEU A 153 -11.08 -8.36 -11.65
CA LEU A 153 -10.11 -9.44 -11.52
C LEU A 153 -8.80 -8.93 -10.91
N TRP A 154 -8.31 -7.78 -11.37
CA TRP A 154 -7.12 -7.15 -10.83
C TRP A 154 -7.27 -6.80 -9.35
N CYS A 155 -8.38 -6.15 -8.96
CA CYS A 155 -8.69 -5.83 -7.57
C CYS A 155 -8.75 -7.09 -6.69
N PHE A 156 -9.39 -8.16 -7.16
CA PHE A 156 -9.47 -9.43 -6.46
C PHE A 156 -8.08 -10.01 -6.18
N VAL A 157 -7.24 -10.09 -7.21
CA VAL A 157 -5.88 -10.64 -7.08
C VAL A 157 -5.00 -9.78 -6.18
N CYS A 158 -5.09 -8.45 -6.31
CA CYS A 158 -4.40 -7.51 -5.45
C CYS A 158 -4.79 -7.64 -3.98
N CYS A 159 -6.06 -7.95 -3.68
CA CYS A 159 -6.51 -8.19 -2.31
C CYS A 159 -6.09 -9.57 -1.81
N ALA A 160 -6.24 -10.60 -2.65
CA ALA A 160 -5.83 -11.96 -2.32
C ALA A 160 -4.33 -12.02 -1.97
N GLU A 161 -3.49 -11.31 -2.70
CA GLU A 161 -2.07 -11.15 -2.39
C GLU A 161 -1.84 -10.62 -0.96
N LYS A 162 -2.59 -9.62 -0.49
CA LYS A 162 -2.46 -9.10 0.87
C LYS A 162 -2.75 -10.16 1.93
N PHE A 163 -3.81 -10.94 1.73
CA PHE A 163 -4.13 -12.05 2.63
C PHE A 163 -3.08 -13.15 2.61
N ILE A 164 -2.52 -13.47 1.43
CA ILE A 164 -1.44 -14.45 1.30
C ILE A 164 -0.19 -13.94 2.03
N THR A 165 0.25 -12.70 1.77
CA THR A 165 1.43 -12.12 2.42
C THR A 165 1.24 -12.03 3.94
N ALA A 166 0.06 -11.61 4.41
CA ALA A 166 -0.25 -11.58 5.84
C ALA A 166 -0.19 -12.98 6.48
N SER A 167 -0.83 -13.98 5.87
CA SER A 167 -0.93 -15.33 6.43
C SER A 167 0.36 -16.15 6.33
N VAL A 168 1.13 -16.00 5.25
CA VAL A 168 2.31 -16.82 4.96
C VAL A 168 3.60 -16.19 5.49
N VAL A 169 3.67 -14.85 5.56
CA VAL A 169 4.89 -14.15 5.95
C VAL A 169 4.72 -13.45 7.30
N ILE A 170 3.79 -12.52 7.40
CA ILE A 170 3.73 -11.59 8.55
C ILE A 170 3.29 -12.31 9.84
N LEU A 171 2.20 -13.06 9.80
CA LEU A 171 1.67 -13.77 10.98
C LEU A 171 2.63 -14.83 11.56
N PRO A 172 3.24 -15.73 10.76
CA PRO A 172 4.13 -16.75 11.31
C PRO A 172 5.50 -16.21 11.71
N LEU A 173 5.97 -15.13 11.10
CA LEU A 173 7.28 -14.54 11.38
C LEU A 173 7.22 -13.31 12.31
N HIS A 174 6.06 -13.03 12.91
CA HIS A 174 5.82 -11.80 13.67
C HIS A 174 6.90 -11.54 14.73
N GLU A 175 7.18 -12.51 15.59
CA GLU A 175 8.16 -12.37 16.69
C GLU A 175 9.59 -12.18 16.17
N GLN A 176 9.96 -12.91 15.10
CA GLN A 176 11.27 -12.78 14.48
C GLN A 176 11.44 -11.41 13.83
N ILE A 177 10.39 -10.91 13.18
CA ILE A 177 10.36 -9.57 12.60
C ILE A 177 10.51 -8.53 13.71
N ASP A 178 9.71 -8.63 14.78
CA ASP A 178 9.74 -7.70 15.93
C ASP A 178 11.15 -7.53 16.50
N HIS A 179 11.80 -8.66 16.79
CA HIS A 179 13.13 -8.66 17.37
C HIS A 179 14.17 -8.03 16.44
N VAL A 180 14.07 -8.28 15.13
CA VAL A 180 15.00 -7.69 14.14
C VAL A 180 14.77 -6.19 14.01
N ILE A 181 13.52 -5.76 13.86
CA ILE A 181 13.22 -4.36 13.58
C ILE A 181 13.44 -3.45 14.78
N LYS A 182 13.33 -3.96 16.01
CA LYS A 182 13.75 -3.24 17.23
C LYS A 182 15.21 -2.80 17.16
N HIS A 183 16.09 -3.64 16.63
CA HIS A 183 17.50 -3.26 16.44
C HIS A 183 17.68 -2.25 15.31
N VAL A 184 16.83 -2.30 14.28
CA VAL A 184 16.81 -1.32 13.18
C VAL A 184 16.28 0.05 13.67
N GLU A 185 15.38 0.05 14.65
CA GLU A 185 14.80 1.24 15.26
C GLU A 185 15.78 1.96 16.21
N ALA A 186 16.64 1.20 16.91
CA ALA A 186 17.55 1.75 17.94
C ALA A 186 18.34 3.03 17.55
N PRO A 187 18.87 3.19 16.32
CA PRO A 187 19.54 4.44 15.90
C PRO A 187 18.62 5.67 15.89
N PHE A 188 17.32 5.49 15.70
CA PHE A 188 16.32 6.55 15.61
C PHE A 188 15.84 7.06 16.96
N ALA A 189 16.17 6.37 18.06
CA ALA A 189 15.80 6.77 19.43
C ALA A 189 16.24 8.20 19.79
N SER A 190 17.31 8.70 19.17
CA SER A 190 17.82 10.06 19.37
C SER A 190 17.07 11.14 18.56
N SER A 191 16.29 10.76 17.54
CA SER A 191 15.64 11.69 16.61
C SER A 191 14.27 11.21 16.10
N PRO A 192 13.22 11.19 16.96
CA PRO A 192 11.90 10.68 16.58
C PRO A 192 11.23 11.41 15.41
N ARG A 193 11.51 12.72 15.25
CA ARG A 193 10.99 13.51 14.12
C ARG A 193 11.57 13.06 12.78
N LEU A 194 12.85 12.65 12.78
CA LEU A 194 13.51 12.14 11.60
C LEU A 194 12.94 10.78 11.21
N GLU A 195 12.74 9.90 12.19
CA GLU A 195 12.09 8.59 11.99
C GLU A 195 10.72 8.75 11.33
N LEU A 196 9.86 9.60 11.91
CA LEU A 196 8.51 9.82 11.42
C LEU A 196 8.51 10.24 9.93
N VAL A 197 9.35 11.21 9.56
CA VAL A 197 9.42 11.70 8.16
C VAL A 197 9.96 10.64 7.21
N LEU A 198 11.00 9.90 7.61
CA LEU A 198 11.60 8.87 6.77
C LEU A 198 10.65 7.69 6.54
N VAL A 199 10.05 7.20 7.63
CA VAL A 199 9.23 5.98 7.67
C VAL A 199 7.83 6.21 7.09
N MET A 200 7.22 7.37 7.35
CA MET A 200 5.84 7.64 6.91
C MET A 200 5.76 8.38 5.58
N VAL A 201 6.83 9.04 5.13
CA VAL A 201 6.80 9.86 3.91
C VAL A 201 7.84 9.40 2.90
N VAL A 202 9.14 9.49 3.21
CA VAL A 202 10.20 9.29 2.22
C VAL A 202 10.20 7.87 1.67
N LEU A 203 10.25 6.86 2.54
CA LEU A 203 10.30 5.46 2.13
C LEU A 203 8.98 5.04 1.44
N PRO A 204 7.78 5.40 1.95
CA PRO A 204 6.53 5.12 1.25
C PRO A 204 6.42 5.75 -0.13
N VAL A 205 6.92 6.97 -0.35
CA VAL A 205 6.96 7.57 -1.70
C VAL A 205 7.77 6.69 -2.65
N LEU A 206 9.00 6.32 -2.25
CA LEU A 206 9.91 5.55 -3.09
C LEU A 206 9.35 4.17 -3.43
N LEU A 207 8.85 3.46 -2.42
CA LEU A 207 8.29 2.12 -2.56
C LEU A 207 6.99 2.12 -3.38
N ASN A 208 6.07 3.08 -3.16
CA ASN A 208 4.86 3.19 -3.98
C ASN A 208 5.17 3.56 -5.43
N ALA A 209 6.12 4.48 -5.65
CA ALA A 209 6.57 4.84 -7.00
C ALA A 209 7.13 3.64 -7.75
N LEU A 210 8.02 2.87 -7.10
CA LEU A 210 8.58 1.65 -7.64
C LEU A 210 7.49 0.60 -7.93
N PHE A 211 6.60 0.37 -6.96
CA PHE A 211 5.50 -0.58 -7.08
C PHE A 211 4.60 -0.24 -8.27
N ALA A 212 4.11 1.00 -8.35
CA ALA A 212 3.25 1.46 -9.43
C ALA A 212 3.94 1.39 -10.79
N TRP A 213 5.24 1.75 -10.86
CA TRP A 213 6.00 1.66 -12.11
C TRP A 213 6.09 0.22 -12.61
N ILE A 214 6.41 -0.74 -11.73
CA ILE A 214 6.55 -2.15 -12.08
C ILE A 214 5.18 -2.75 -12.42
N VAL A 215 4.17 -2.51 -11.60
CA VAL A 215 2.81 -3.00 -11.83
C VAL A 215 2.24 -2.49 -13.15
N ASP A 216 2.45 -1.23 -13.47
CA ASP A 216 2.02 -0.69 -14.76
C ASP A 216 2.73 -1.38 -15.95
N ASN A 217 3.99 -1.84 -15.79
CA ASN A 217 4.64 -2.68 -16.81
C ASN A 217 4.04 -4.09 -16.89
N LEU A 218 3.58 -4.64 -15.76
CA LEU A 218 2.97 -5.97 -15.73
C LEU A 218 1.58 -6.00 -16.39
N ILE A 219 0.79 -4.93 -16.20
CA ILE A 219 -0.59 -4.82 -16.72
C ILE A 219 -0.62 -4.34 -18.18
N LYS A 220 0.39 -3.58 -18.61
CA LYS A 220 0.49 -3.08 -19.99
C LYS A 220 0.51 -4.24 -20.99
N ASP A 221 -0.19 -4.05 -22.10
CA ASP A 221 -0.16 -5.00 -23.22
C ASP A 221 1.28 -5.12 -23.77
N PRO A 222 1.88 -6.33 -23.76
CA PRO A 222 3.23 -6.54 -24.29
C PRO A 222 3.30 -6.33 -25.81
N ASP A 223 2.17 -6.41 -26.51
CA ASP A 223 2.12 -6.32 -27.97
C ASP A 223 1.67 -4.93 -28.47
N TRP A 224 1.68 -3.91 -27.60
CA TRP A 224 1.27 -2.54 -27.92
C TRP A 224 2.10 -1.93 -29.06
N LYS A 225 1.46 -1.67 -30.21
CA LYS A 225 2.09 -1.11 -31.43
C LYS A 225 1.75 0.35 -31.74
N GLY A 226 1.03 1.04 -30.85
CA GLY A 226 0.72 2.47 -31.02
C GLY A 226 -0.44 2.77 -31.96
N HIS A 227 -1.49 1.94 -31.95
CA HIS A 227 -2.72 2.16 -32.72
C HIS A 227 -3.48 3.41 -32.27
#